data_AF-A0A8H5D0Z5-F1
#
_entry.id   AF-A0A8H5D0Z5-F1
#
_cell.length_a   1.000
_cell.length_b   1.000
_cell.length_c   1.000
_cell.angle_alpha   90.00
_cell.angle_beta   90.00
_cell.angle_gamma   90.00
#
_symmetry.space_group_name_H-M   'P 1'
#
loop_
_entity.id
_entity.type
_entity.pdbx_description
1 polymer ?
#
loop_
_entity_poly.entity_id
_entity_poly.type
_entity_poly.pdbx_seq_one_letter_code
_entity_poly.pdbx_strand_id
1 'polypeptide(L)'
;MFPTSLIRSTVNPAEIAHFSRLSALWWDEHGEFSFLHKMNPVRMQFIREKILEIARDEQPDLSGNNPDILNGLDVLDVGCGGGLLSESLARLGARTLGIDASESNVAIARHHSTLDPRLSQNLSYRHTPAESLLSEHKQFDVVCSMEVLEHVDNPALFLSTCAELLKPSGHLFLSTISRTPLAYLLTIFLAEKVLGKVADGTHTWSKYIKPSELIEFFHKYRSPSQHPEASRPWITRLYGDGVPTRTEAEVRGLVFNPLQAGWMLAPRGAWGATECNYIFWARKPALESALDSIKS
;
A
#
# COMPACT_ATOMS: atom_id res chain seq x y z
N MET A 1 -10.51 -28.35 23.90
CA MET A 1 -9.22 -28.18 23.21
C MET A 1 -9.55 -27.59 21.84
N PHE A 2 -9.51 -26.27 21.72
CA PHE A 2 -9.80 -25.60 20.44
C PHE A 2 -8.62 -25.87 19.49
N PRO A 3 -8.86 -26.22 18.23
CA PRO A 3 -7.77 -26.41 17.28
C PRO A 3 -7.08 -25.05 17.10
N THR A 4 -5.77 -25.02 17.33
CA THR A 4 -4.89 -23.95 16.87
C THR A 4 -5.13 -23.77 15.38
N SER A 5 -5.84 -22.70 15.02
CA SER A 5 -5.91 -22.20 13.65
C SER A 5 -4.47 -22.06 13.16
N LEU A 6 -4.07 -22.89 12.20
CA LEU A 6 -2.83 -22.69 11.46
C LEU A 6 -2.94 -21.30 10.84
N ILE A 7 -2.19 -20.33 11.37
CA ILE A 7 -2.05 -19.01 10.77
C ILE A 7 -1.54 -19.26 9.35
N ARG A 8 -2.39 -19.03 8.35
CA ARG A 8 -1.99 -19.09 6.95
C ARG A 8 -1.12 -17.86 6.72
N SER A 9 0.14 -18.07 6.37
CA SER A 9 1.13 -17.02 6.11
C SER A 9 1.15 -16.67 4.63
N THR A 10 1.19 -15.38 4.30
CA THR A 10 1.44 -14.88 2.93
C THR A 10 2.93 -14.66 2.65
N VAL A 11 3.75 -14.78 3.67
CA VAL A 11 5.18 -14.45 3.64
C VAL A 11 5.99 -15.56 2.95
N ASN A 12 6.81 -15.17 1.97
CA ASN A 12 7.74 -16.05 1.28
C ASN A 12 9.14 -15.97 1.92
N PRO A 13 9.70 -17.07 2.47
CA PRO A 13 11.03 -17.06 3.09
C PRO A 13 12.19 -16.69 2.16
N ALA A 14 12.11 -17.05 0.86
CA ALA A 14 13.14 -16.73 -0.10
C ALA A 14 13.18 -15.22 -0.41
N GLU A 15 12.00 -14.59 -0.51
CA GLU A 15 11.85 -13.14 -0.68
C GLU A 15 12.39 -12.41 0.56
N ILE A 16 12.04 -12.86 1.79
CA ILE A 16 12.62 -12.29 3.02
C ILE A 16 14.14 -12.38 2.97
N ALA A 17 14.69 -13.55 2.65
CA ALA A 17 16.14 -13.75 2.63
C ALA A 17 16.81 -12.83 1.59
N HIS A 18 16.16 -12.58 0.46
CA HIS A 18 16.65 -11.65 -0.57
C HIS A 18 16.74 -10.22 -0.05
N PHE A 19 15.63 -9.65 0.41
CA PHE A 19 15.61 -8.27 0.92
C PHE A 19 16.45 -8.10 2.18
N SER A 20 16.54 -9.13 3.01
CA SER A 20 17.37 -9.09 4.22
C SER A 20 18.87 -8.94 3.90
N ARG A 21 19.35 -9.48 2.77
CA ARG A 21 20.75 -9.29 2.32
C ARG A 21 21.01 -7.87 1.83
N LEU A 22 19.98 -7.21 1.31
CA LEU A 22 20.08 -5.86 0.74
C LEU A 22 19.77 -4.77 1.77
N SER A 23 19.35 -5.11 2.99
CA SER A 23 18.80 -4.16 3.97
C SER A 23 19.76 -2.99 4.30
N ALA A 24 21.07 -3.23 4.31
CA ALA A 24 22.07 -2.19 4.56
C ALA A 24 22.11 -1.08 3.49
N LEU A 25 21.61 -1.38 2.28
CA LEU A 25 21.57 -0.43 1.15
C LEU A 25 20.28 0.41 1.12
N TRP A 26 19.35 0.19 2.06
CA TRP A 26 17.99 0.76 1.98
C TRP A 26 17.97 2.29 1.91
N TRP A 27 18.90 2.95 2.61
CA TRP A 27 19.01 4.40 2.68
C TRP A 27 20.11 4.99 1.78
N ASP A 28 20.69 4.18 0.89
CA ASP A 28 21.55 4.70 -0.19
C ASP A 28 20.66 5.22 -1.34
N GLU A 29 20.53 6.54 -1.44
CA GLU A 29 19.74 7.22 -2.47
C GLU A 29 20.27 7.01 -3.91
N HIS A 30 21.49 6.51 -4.05
CA HIS A 30 22.12 6.21 -5.34
C HIS A 30 22.27 4.71 -5.61
N GLY A 31 21.91 3.86 -4.64
CA GLY A 31 22.03 2.41 -4.72
C GLY A 31 20.78 1.71 -5.28
N GLU A 32 20.65 0.43 -4.91
CA GLU A 32 19.59 -0.50 -5.35
C GLU A 32 18.16 0.03 -5.13
N PHE A 33 17.95 0.79 -4.04
CA PHE A 33 16.63 1.32 -3.68
C PHE A 33 16.39 2.77 -4.17
N SER A 34 17.30 3.33 -4.96
CA SER A 34 17.22 4.71 -5.48
C SER A 34 15.91 5.02 -6.21
N PHE A 35 15.36 4.03 -6.94
CA PHE A 35 14.05 4.19 -7.57
C PHE A 35 12.91 4.35 -6.55
N LEU A 36 12.96 3.63 -5.42
CA LEU A 36 11.96 3.75 -4.35
C LEU A 36 12.04 5.11 -3.66
N HIS A 37 13.26 5.58 -3.36
CA HIS A 37 13.50 6.93 -2.81
C HIS A 37 12.85 8.00 -3.68
N LYS A 38 13.09 7.93 -5.00
CA LYS A 38 12.52 8.88 -5.96
C LYS A 38 11.01 8.72 -6.15
N MET A 39 10.45 7.53 -5.90
CA MET A 39 9.02 7.26 -6.03
C MET A 39 8.23 7.72 -4.81
N ASN A 40 8.87 7.73 -3.63
CA ASN A 40 8.22 8.01 -2.36
C ASN A 40 7.49 9.39 -2.32
N PRO A 41 8.05 10.51 -2.84
CA PRO A 41 7.33 11.78 -2.90
C PRO A 41 6.02 11.70 -3.68
N VAL A 42 5.98 10.93 -4.78
CA VAL A 42 4.79 10.76 -5.63
C VAL A 42 3.73 9.90 -4.95
N ARG A 43 4.15 8.84 -4.24
CA ARG A 43 3.25 8.02 -3.42
C ARG A 43 2.62 8.86 -2.31
N MET A 44 3.43 9.65 -1.61
CA MET A 44 2.97 10.56 -0.56
C MET A 44 2.02 11.63 -1.10
N GLN A 45 2.30 12.18 -2.28
CA GLN A 45 1.39 13.09 -2.97
C GLN A 45 0.02 12.43 -3.18
N PHE A 46 -0.01 11.23 -3.77
CA PHE A 46 -1.28 10.53 -4.02
C PHE A 46 -2.04 10.22 -2.74
N ILE A 47 -1.38 9.69 -1.70
CA ILE A 47 -2.00 9.36 -0.41
C ILE A 47 -2.67 10.60 0.19
N ARG A 48 -1.93 11.71 0.29
CA ARG A 48 -2.42 12.95 0.88
C ARG A 48 -3.56 13.56 0.08
N GLU A 49 -3.39 13.67 -1.24
CA GLU A 49 -4.42 14.24 -2.13
C GLU A 49 -5.70 13.41 -2.11
N LYS A 50 -5.58 12.08 -2.08
CA LYS A 50 -6.73 11.19 -2.11
C LYS A 50 -7.54 11.22 -0.81
N ILE A 51 -6.88 11.23 0.34
CA ILE A 51 -7.56 11.38 1.63
C ILE A 51 -8.26 12.75 1.69
N LEU A 52 -7.59 13.81 1.23
CA LEU A 52 -8.18 15.16 1.17
C LEU A 52 -9.37 15.25 0.19
N GLU A 53 -9.32 14.59 -0.97
CA GLU A 53 -10.43 14.49 -1.92
C GLU A 53 -11.67 13.90 -1.24
N ILE A 54 -11.51 12.77 -0.56
CA ILE A 54 -12.62 12.08 0.12
C ILE A 54 -13.15 12.88 1.32
N ALA A 55 -12.26 13.46 2.13
CA ALA A 55 -12.68 14.28 3.26
C ALA A 55 -13.53 15.48 2.82
N ARG A 56 -13.21 16.11 1.68
CA ARG A 56 -14.00 17.21 1.09
C ARG A 56 -15.35 16.74 0.55
N ASP A 57 -15.41 15.55 -0.05
CA ASP A 57 -16.67 14.97 -0.51
C ASP A 57 -17.62 14.72 0.69
N GLU A 58 -17.09 14.41 1.87
CA GLU A 58 -17.87 14.19 3.10
C GLU A 58 -18.18 15.46 3.90
N GLN A 59 -17.26 16.43 3.87
CA GLN A 59 -17.37 17.71 4.57
C GLN A 59 -17.04 18.85 3.60
N PRO A 60 -18.02 19.31 2.80
CA PRO A 60 -17.80 20.33 1.77
C PRO A 60 -17.24 21.66 2.30
N ASP A 61 -17.48 21.96 3.58
CA ASP A 61 -17.01 23.17 4.26
C ASP A 61 -15.52 23.12 4.64
N LEU A 62 -14.83 21.98 4.45
CA LEU A 62 -13.37 21.88 4.60
C LEU A 62 -12.66 22.75 3.54
N SER A 63 -12.47 24.02 3.88
CA SER A 63 -11.81 25.01 3.03
C SER A 63 -10.28 24.90 3.08
N GLY A 64 -9.64 25.19 1.95
CA GLY A 64 -8.17 25.29 1.84
C GLY A 64 -7.43 23.97 1.62
N ASN A 65 -6.12 24.08 1.42
CA ASN A 65 -5.20 22.94 1.42
C ASN A 65 -4.95 22.58 2.89
N ASN A 66 -5.52 21.48 3.40
CA ASN A 66 -5.27 21.07 4.79
C ASN A 66 -3.89 20.37 4.84
N PRO A 67 -2.82 21.02 5.35
CA PRO A 67 -1.50 20.39 5.42
C PRO A 67 -1.52 19.19 6.38
N ASP A 68 -2.43 19.20 7.36
CA ASP A 68 -2.47 18.29 8.49
C ASP A 68 -3.50 17.17 8.31
N ILE A 69 -3.90 16.86 7.06
CA ILE A 69 -4.92 15.84 6.78
C ILE A 69 -4.56 14.44 7.30
N LEU A 70 -3.26 14.17 7.49
CA LEU A 70 -2.75 12.92 8.06
C LEU A 70 -2.55 12.98 9.57
N ASN A 71 -2.61 14.17 10.17
CA ASN A 71 -2.27 14.38 11.57
C ASN A 71 -3.22 13.60 12.49
N GLY A 72 -2.65 12.76 13.35
CA GLY A 72 -3.40 11.95 14.31
C GLY A 72 -4.16 10.76 13.70
N LEU A 73 -4.03 10.47 12.40
CA LEU A 73 -4.55 9.21 11.83
C LEU A 73 -3.66 8.03 12.27
N ASP A 74 -4.27 6.91 12.62
CA ASP A 74 -3.55 5.65 12.81
C ASP A 74 -3.23 5.05 11.44
N VAL A 75 -1.94 4.91 11.12
CA VAL A 75 -1.48 4.42 9.82
C VAL A 75 -0.62 3.18 9.98
N LEU A 76 -0.91 2.15 9.20
CA LEU A 76 -0.09 0.95 9.09
C LEU A 76 0.65 0.94 7.75
N ASP A 77 1.96 0.74 7.77
CA ASP A 77 2.80 0.51 6.58
C ASP A 77 3.24 -0.96 6.58
N VAL A 78 2.60 -1.78 5.74
CA VAL A 78 2.83 -3.23 5.63
C VAL A 78 3.92 -3.52 4.61
N GLY A 79 5.00 -4.17 5.04
CA GLY A 79 6.22 -4.34 4.26
C GLY A 79 6.99 -3.02 4.19
N CYS A 80 7.19 -2.38 5.34
CA CYS A 80 7.77 -1.04 5.43
C CYS A 80 9.25 -0.98 4.99
N GLY A 81 9.92 -2.14 4.87
CA GLY A 81 11.33 -2.20 4.56
C GLY A 81 12.18 -1.42 5.56
N GLY A 82 13.10 -0.61 5.06
CA GLY A 82 13.90 0.33 5.84
C GLY A 82 13.17 1.63 6.23
N GLY A 83 11.85 1.75 6.00
CA GLY A 83 11.02 2.79 6.61
C GLY A 83 10.75 4.05 5.78
N LEU A 84 11.06 4.06 4.48
CA LEU A 84 10.95 5.24 3.61
C LEU A 84 9.57 5.93 3.66
N LEU A 85 8.50 5.16 3.45
CA LEU A 85 7.13 5.68 3.50
C LEU A 85 6.73 6.00 4.94
N SER A 86 7.00 5.06 5.86
CA SER A 86 6.70 5.20 7.29
C SER A 86 7.21 6.51 7.90
N GLU A 87 8.46 6.90 7.63
CA GLU A 87 9.00 8.15 8.14
C GLU A 87 8.34 9.39 7.50
N SER A 88 8.02 9.34 6.21
CA SER A 88 7.30 10.43 5.54
C SER A 88 5.89 10.62 6.10
N LEU A 89 5.16 9.54 6.38
CA LEU A 89 3.84 9.57 7.01
C LEU A 89 3.92 10.19 8.42
N ALA A 90 4.86 9.72 9.24
CA ALA A 90 5.04 10.21 10.61
C ALA A 90 5.47 11.69 10.65
N ARG A 91 6.30 12.16 9.71
CA ARG A 91 6.65 13.60 9.57
C ARG A 91 5.44 14.47 9.27
N LEU A 92 4.38 13.92 8.66
CA LEU A 92 3.12 14.61 8.41
C LEU A 92 2.09 14.42 9.55
N GLY A 93 2.52 13.92 10.71
CA GLY A 93 1.71 13.84 11.92
C GLY A 93 0.90 12.55 12.09
N ALA A 94 0.98 11.61 11.16
CA ALA A 94 0.33 10.31 11.31
C ALA A 94 0.95 9.50 12.45
N ARG A 95 0.13 8.78 13.22
CA ARG A 95 0.60 7.75 14.17
C ARG A 95 0.88 6.47 13.38
N THR A 96 2.12 6.32 12.94
CA THR A 96 2.54 5.28 12.01
C THR A 96 3.16 4.07 12.73
N LEU A 97 2.65 2.89 12.41
CA LEU A 97 3.29 1.61 12.68
C LEU A 97 3.82 1.03 11.36
N GLY A 98 5.13 0.89 11.23
CA GLY A 98 5.74 0.13 10.13
C GLY A 98 5.94 -1.34 10.55
N ILE A 99 5.52 -2.28 9.70
CA ILE A 99 5.78 -3.70 9.90
C ILE A 99 6.50 -4.31 8.70
N ASP A 100 7.40 -5.24 8.97
CA ASP A 100 8.06 -6.03 7.92
C ASP A 100 8.31 -7.45 8.42
N ALA A 101 8.36 -8.41 7.50
CA ALA A 101 8.65 -9.81 7.79
C ALA A 101 10.17 -10.08 7.91
N SER A 102 11.01 -9.17 7.42
CA SER A 102 12.46 -9.18 7.62
C SER A 102 12.85 -8.42 8.89
N GLU A 103 13.51 -9.12 9.82
CA GLU A 103 14.06 -8.49 11.03
C GLU A 103 15.16 -7.46 10.68
N SER A 104 15.99 -7.74 9.67
CA SER A 104 17.07 -6.84 9.29
C SER A 104 16.55 -5.56 8.65
N ASN A 105 15.48 -5.61 7.86
CA ASN A 105 14.80 -4.41 7.36
C ASN A 105 14.27 -3.56 8.52
N VAL A 106 13.56 -4.18 9.47
CA VAL A 106 13.05 -3.48 10.66
C VAL A 106 14.17 -2.89 11.50
N ALA A 107 15.30 -3.58 11.64
CA ALA A 107 16.46 -3.07 12.37
C ALA A 107 17.03 -1.80 11.69
N ILE A 108 17.15 -1.80 10.37
CA ILE A 108 17.59 -0.63 9.59
C ILE A 108 16.59 0.52 9.73
N ALA A 109 15.28 0.24 9.62
CA ALA A 109 14.24 1.25 9.77
C ALA A 109 14.26 1.91 11.16
N ARG A 110 14.39 1.09 12.22
CA ARG A 110 14.52 1.59 13.59
C ARG A 110 15.79 2.41 13.78
N HIS A 111 16.92 1.95 13.23
CA HIS A 111 18.18 2.66 13.35
C HIS A 111 18.09 4.03 12.66
N HIS A 112 17.62 4.06 11.41
CA HIS A 112 17.52 5.30 10.64
C HIS A 112 16.55 6.28 11.29
N SER A 113 15.41 5.82 11.81
CA SER A 113 14.45 6.72 12.45
C SER A 113 14.98 7.39 13.72
N THR A 114 15.99 6.81 14.39
CA THR A 114 16.66 7.47 15.54
C THR A 114 17.45 8.72 15.14
N LEU A 115 17.79 8.87 13.87
CA LEU A 115 18.50 10.04 13.35
C LEU A 115 17.62 11.29 13.27
N ASP A 116 16.29 11.14 13.33
CA ASP A 116 15.32 12.24 13.36
C ASP A 116 14.45 12.14 14.62
N PRO A 117 14.81 12.84 15.72
CA PRO A 117 14.12 12.76 17.01
C PRO A 117 12.62 13.10 16.94
N ARG A 118 12.17 13.86 15.92
CA ARG A 118 10.76 14.23 15.73
C ARG A 118 9.88 13.02 15.43
N LEU A 119 10.46 11.95 14.88
CA LEU A 119 9.73 10.72 14.55
C LEU A 119 9.31 9.93 15.79
N SER A 120 10.08 10.02 16.88
CA SER A 120 9.92 9.16 18.07
C SER A 120 8.56 9.21 18.74
N GLN A 121 7.79 10.30 18.53
CA GLN A 121 6.46 10.46 19.11
C GLN A 121 5.38 9.70 18.35
N ASN A 122 5.56 9.54 17.04
CA ASN A 122 4.51 9.14 16.11
C ASN A 122 4.88 7.92 15.26
N LEU A 123 6.10 7.38 15.40
CA LEU A 123 6.59 6.28 14.59
C LEU A 123 7.07 5.13 15.45
N SER A 124 6.61 3.92 15.13
CA SER A 124 7.12 2.69 15.69
C SER A 124 7.29 1.63 14.60
N TYR A 125 8.20 0.68 14.82
CA TYR A 125 8.42 -0.43 13.91
C TYR A 125 8.33 -1.76 14.62
N ARG A 126 7.78 -2.78 13.95
CA ARG A 126 7.66 -4.13 14.48
C ARG A 126 8.01 -5.18 13.43
N HIS A 127 8.90 -6.11 13.80
CA HIS A 127 9.13 -7.32 13.03
C HIS A 127 7.96 -8.27 13.26
N THR A 128 7.04 -8.32 12.30
CA THR A 128 5.82 -9.12 12.38
C THR A 128 5.16 -9.19 11.00
N PRO A 129 4.54 -10.31 10.63
CA PRO A 129 3.63 -10.34 9.48
C PRO A 129 2.33 -9.59 9.81
N ALA A 130 1.58 -9.19 8.78
CA ALA A 130 0.33 -8.46 8.92
C ALA A 130 -0.77 -9.31 9.60
N GLU A 131 -0.76 -10.61 9.35
CA GLU A 131 -1.70 -11.59 9.90
C GLU A 131 -1.64 -11.65 11.43
N SER A 132 -0.48 -11.38 12.03
CA SER A 132 -0.34 -11.30 13.49
C SER A 132 -1.06 -10.08 14.06
N LEU A 133 -1.08 -8.95 13.36
CA LEU A 133 -1.84 -7.78 13.82
C LEU A 133 -3.36 -8.02 13.79
N LEU A 134 -3.86 -8.84 12.86
CA LEU A 134 -5.26 -9.25 12.85
C LEU A 134 -5.62 -10.07 14.10
N SER A 135 -4.73 -10.97 14.52
CA SER A 135 -4.94 -11.73 15.76
C SER A 135 -4.93 -10.87 17.02
N GLU A 136 -4.35 -9.67 16.95
CA GLU A 136 -4.36 -8.67 18.01
C GLU A 136 -5.57 -7.72 17.94
N HIS A 137 -6.49 -7.95 16.99
CA HIS A 137 -7.66 -7.11 16.74
C HIS A 137 -7.32 -5.63 16.51
N LYS A 138 -6.14 -5.35 15.92
CA LYS A 138 -5.73 -3.99 15.55
C LYS A 138 -6.47 -3.51 14.32
N GLN A 139 -6.82 -2.23 14.29
CA GLN A 139 -7.40 -1.56 13.13
C GLN A 139 -6.81 -0.15 12.97
N PHE A 140 -6.71 0.29 11.71
CA PHE A 140 -6.07 1.53 11.31
C PHE A 140 -6.99 2.39 10.43
N ASP A 141 -6.81 3.71 10.44
CA ASP A 141 -7.53 4.62 9.54
C ASP A 141 -7.00 4.50 8.11
N VAL A 142 -5.69 4.24 7.98
CA VAL A 142 -5.01 4.04 6.69
C VAL A 142 -4.11 2.81 6.76
N VAL A 143 -4.15 1.98 5.73
CA VAL A 143 -3.21 0.89 5.51
C VAL A 143 -2.52 1.13 4.18
N CYS A 144 -1.19 1.15 4.19
CA CYS A 144 -0.32 1.27 3.03
C CYS A 144 0.47 -0.02 2.84
N SER A 145 0.70 -0.42 1.60
CA SER A 145 1.69 -1.45 1.25
C SER A 145 2.26 -1.19 -0.14
N MET A 146 3.54 -0.84 -0.23
CA MET A 146 4.15 -0.32 -1.46
C MET A 146 5.24 -1.26 -1.97
N GLU A 147 5.07 -1.82 -3.18
CA GLU A 147 5.97 -2.81 -3.81
C GLU A 147 6.16 -4.09 -2.96
N VAL A 148 5.06 -4.61 -2.43
CA VAL A 148 5.06 -5.84 -1.61
C VAL A 148 4.27 -6.96 -2.28
N LEU A 149 3.20 -6.60 -3.01
CA LEU A 149 2.20 -7.56 -3.47
C LEU A 149 2.78 -8.55 -4.51
N GLU A 150 3.75 -8.12 -5.30
CA GLU A 150 4.51 -8.94 -6.24
C GLU A 150 5.50 -9.91 -5.56
N HIS A 151 5.70 -9.79 -4.25
CA HIS A 151 6.61 -10.63 -3.46
C HIS A 151 5.88 -11.59 -2.49
N VAL A 152 4.55 -11.53 -2.39
CA VAL A 152 3.78 -12.46 -1.52
C VAL A 152 3.36 -13.73 -2.25
N ASP A 153 3.24 -14.85 -1.52
CA ASP A 153 2.84 -16.14 -2.12
C ASP A 153 1.33 -16.26 -2.33
N ASN A 154 0.53 -15.57 -1.51
CA ASN A 154 -0.93 -15.59 -1.58
C ASN A 154 -1.48 -14.15 -1.59
N PRO A 155 -1.53 -13.50 -2.76
CA PRO A 155 -1.97 -12.11 -2.87
C PRO A 155 -3.41 -11.92 -2.42
N ALA A 156 -4.30 -12.89 -2.66
CA ALA A 156 -5.70 -12.81 -2.21
C ALA A 156 -5.82 -12.78 -0.67
N LEU A 157 -5.08 -13.66 0.03
CA LEU A 157 -5.03 -13.67 1.48
C LEU A 157 -4.40 -12.38 2.03
N PHE A 158 -3.34 -11.89 1.40
CA PHE A 158 -2.70 -10.63 1.78
C PHE A 158 -3.66 -9.43 1.64
N LEU A 159 -4.35 -9.32 0.50
CA LEU A 159 -5.34 -8.28 0.25
C LEU A 159 -6.49 -8.33 1.28
N SER A 160 -7.01 -9.53 1.60
CA SER A 160 -8.01 -9.66 2.66
C SER A 160 -7.47 -9.27 4.03
N THR A 161 -6.18 -9.56 4.29
CA THR A 161 -5.54 -9.21 5.57
C THR A 161 -5.47 -7.70 5.74
N CYS A 162 -4.96 -6.99 4.72
CA CYS A 162 -4.93 -5.53 4.70
C CYS A 162 -6.34 -4.92 4.80
N ALA A 163 -7.34 -5.53 4.14
CA ALA A 163 -8.72 -5.10 4.20
C ALA A 163 -9.33 -5.21 5.61
N GLU A 164 -9.01 -6.28 6.35
CA GLU A 164 -9.52 -6.49 7.71
C GLU A 164 -8.79 -5.63 8.77
N LEU A 165 -7.54 -5.23 8.51
CA LEU A 165 -6.78 -4.30 9.34
C LEU A 165 -7.29 -2.84 9.24
N LEU A 166 -8.21 -2.54 8.33
CA LEU A 166 -8.81 -1.21 8.22
C LEU A 166 -10.03 -1.06 9.13
N LYS A 167 -10.15 0.11 9.77
CA LYS A 167 -11.40 0.60 10.36
C LYS A 167 -12.44 0.82 9.25
N PRO A 168 -13.75 0.77 9.55
CA PRO A 168 -14.78 1.21 8.61
C PRO A 168 -14.47 2.61 8.05
N SER A 169 -14.79 2.86 6.78
CA SER A 169 -14.45 4.10 6.05
C SER A 169 -12.95 4.36 5.85
N GLY A 170 -12.06 3.47 6.29
CA GLY A 170 -10.62 3.61 6.17
C GLY A 170 -10.08 3.47 4.74
N HIS A 171 -8.83 3.86 4.54
CA HIS A 171 -8.18 3.96 3.23
C HIS A 171 -7.11 2.89 3.05
N LEU A 172 -7.24 2.06 2.00
CA LEU A 172 -6.19 1.15 1.57
C LEU A 172 -5.42 1.77 0.42
N PHE A 173 -4.09 1.83 0.52
CA PHE A 173 -3.20 2.20 -0.58
C PHE A 173 -2.22 1.06 -0.87
N LEU A 174 -2.12 0.67 -2.14
CA LEU A 174 -1.22 -0.36 -2.62
C LEU A 174 -0.42 0.18 -3.82
N SER A 175 0.86 -0.15 -3.94
CA SER A 175 1.56 -0.01 -5.22
C SER A 175 2.28 -1.29 -5.59
N THR A 176 2.34 -1.57 -6.89
CA THR A 176 2.92 -2.80 -7.43
C THR A 176 3.14 -2.67 -8.93
N ILE A 177 3.77 -3.68 -9.51
CA ILE A 177 4.04 -3.79 -10.94
C ILE A 177 2.93 -4.58 -11.66
N SER A 178 2.48 -4.04 -12.79
CA SER A 178 1.46 -4.62 -13.65
C SER A 178 2.02 -5.75 -14.50
N ARG A 179 1.26 -6.86 -14.65
CA ARG A 179 1.68 -8.01 -15.44
C ARG A 179 1.46 -7.77 -16.95
N THR A 180 2.40 -7.04 -17.55
CA THR A 180 2.40 -6.71 -18.98
C THR A 180 3.79 -6.98 -19.60
N PRO A 181 3.89 -7.07 -20.93
CA PRO A 181 5.19 -7.14 -21.61
C PRO A 181 6.05 -5.90 -21.38
N LEU A 182 5.42 -4.71 -21.30
CA LEU A 182 6.14 -3.46 -21.05
C LEU A 182 6.78 -3.46 -19.66
N ALA A 183 6.05 -3.92 -18.64
CA ALA A 183 6.60 -4.07 -17.30
C ALA A 183 7.80 -5.01 -17.29
N TYR A 184 7.67 -6.21 -17.89
CA TYR A 184 8.79 -7.16 -18.00
C TYR A 184 10.03 -6.52 -18.65
N LEU A 185 9.84 -5.82 -19.76
CA LEU A 185 10.92 -5.16 -20.49
C LEU A 185 11.66 -4.15 -19.61
N LEU A 186 10.92 -3.33 -18.85
CA LEU A 186 11.51 -2.23 -18.08
C LEU A 186 12.10 -2.70 -16.75
N THR A 187 11.38 -3.53 -15.99
CA THR A 187 11.76 -3.88 -14.61
C THR A 187 12.70 -5.07 -14.55
N ILE A 188 12.50 -6.09 -15.37
CA ILE A 188 13.35 -7.30 -15.35
C ILE A 188 14.45 -7.16 -16.39
N PHE A 189 14.11 -7.05 -17.68
CA PHE A 189 15.12 -7.08 -18.72
C PHE A 189 16.06 -5.86 -18.64
N LEU A 190 15.51 -4.65 -18.60
CA LEU A 190 16.34 -3.44 -18.61
C LEU A 190 16.97 -3.17 -17.23
N ALA A 191 16.17 -3.05 -16.16
CA ALA A 191 16.68 -2.63 -14.87
C ALA A 191 17.55 -3.69 -14.15
N GLU A 192 17.13 -4.97 -14.14
CA GLU A 192 17.93 -6.04 -13.53
C GLU A 192 19.03 -6.54 -14.47
N LYS A 193 18.67 -7.02 -15.67
CA LYS A 193 19.61 -7.80 -16.50
C LYS A 193 20.60 -6.96 -17.31
N VAL A 194 20.20 -5.77 -17.78
CA VAL A 194 21.05 -4.93 -18.64
C VAL A 194 21.76 -3.84 -17.85
N LEU A 195 21.04 -3.09 -17.01
CA LEU A 195 21.59 -1.94 -16.30
C LEU A 195 22.18 -2.29 -14.95
N GLY A 196 21.82 -3.44 -14.36
CA GLY A 196 22.28 -3.84 -13.01
C GLY A 196 21.92 -2.82 -11.93
N LYS A 197 20.81 -2.09 -12.09
CA LYS A 197 20.32 -1.10 -11.10
C LYS A 197 19.45 -1.74 -10.02
N VAL A 198 19.00 -2.96 -10.28
CA VAL A 198 18.20 -3.78 -9.39
C VAL A 198 18.86 -5.15 -9.34
N ALA A 199 19.05 -5.68 -8.14
CA ALA A 199 19.66 -6.98 -7.93
C ALA A 199 18.95 -8.09 -8.71
N ASP A 200 19.74 -9.03 -9.24
CA ASP A 200 19.20 -10.11 -10.07
C ASP A 200 18.20 -10.97 -9.31
N GLY A 201 17.05 -11.24 -9.93
CA GLY A 201 16.01 -12.08 -9.35
C GLY A 201 15.16 -11.36 -8.31
N THR A 202 15.24 -10.03 -8.24
CA THR A 202 14.33 -9.23 -7.41
C THR A 202 12.89 -9.41 -7.87
N HIS A 203 12.62 -9.43 -9.17
CA HIS A 203 11.24 -9.57 -9.65
C HIS A 203 10.98 -10.86 -10.43
N THR A 204 9.76 -11.38 -10.26
CA THR A 204 9.24 -12.54 -10.99
C THR A 204 7.96 -12.16 -11.73
N TRP A 205 8.00 -12.12 -13.07
CA TRP A 205 6.89 -11.61 -13.90
C TRP A 205 5.53 -12.27 -13.64
N SER A 206 5.50 -13.57 -13.33
CA SER A 206 4.24 -14.28 -13.04
C SER A 206 3.55 -13.80 -11.76
N LYS A 207 4.31 -13.21 -10.82
CA LYS A 207 3.81 -12.65 -9.56
C LYS A 207 3.27 -11.23 -9.71
N TYR A 208 3.55 -10.53 -10.81
CA TYR A 208 2.97 -9.22 -11.08
C TYR A 208 1.44 -9.29 -11.13
N ILE A 209 0.77 -8.22 -10.70
CA ILE A 209 -0.68 -8.16 -10.53
C ILE A 209 -1.23 -7.07 -11.45
N LYS A 210 -2.17 -7.40 -12.34
CA LYS A 210 -2.82 -6.39 -13.18
C LYS A 210 -3.76 -5.53 -12.34
N PRO A 211 -3.93 -4.24 -12.69
CA PRO A 211 -4.95 -3.37 -12.08
C PRO A 211 -6.36 -3.99 -12.05
N SER A 212 -6.76 -4.68 -13.12
CA SER A 212 -8.07 -5.32 -13.20
C SER A 212 -8.25 -6.44 -12.17
N GLU A 213 -7.18 -7.13 -11.78
CA GLU A 213 -7.22 -8.20 -10.77
C GLU A 213 -7.49 -7.62 -9.37
N LEU A 214 -6.93 -6.44 -9.05
CA LEU A 214 -7.23 -5.73 -7.79
C LEU A 214 -8.66 -5.21 -7.77
N ILE A 215 -9.12 -4.59 -8.86
CA ILE A 215 -10.50 -4.10 -8.99
C ILE A 215 -11.48 -5.27 -8.83
N GLU A 216 -11.24 -6.38 -9.54
CA GLU A 216 -12.10 -7.56 -9.46
C GLU A 216 -12.10 -8.17 -8.06
N PHE A 217 -10.94 -8.23 -7.39
CA PHE A 217 -10.85 -8.67 -6.00
C PHE A 217 -11.76 -7.83 -5.10
N PHE A 218 -11.63 -6.49 -5.09
CA PHE A 218 -12.42 -5.63 -4.20
C PHE A 218 -13.90 -5.48 -4.60
N HIS A 219 -14.24 -5.78 -5.85
CA HIS A 219 -15.62 -5.90 -6.31
C HIS A 219 -16.28 -7.19 -5.78
N LYS A 220 -15.52 -8.28 -5.63
CA LYS A 220 -16.02 -9.58 -5.13
C LYS A 220 -15.83 -9.78 -3.63
N TYR A 221 -14.81 -9.17 -3.04
CA TYR A 221 -14.45 -9.32 -1.64
C TYR A 221 -15.57 -8.82 -0.74
N ARG A 222 -15.85 -9.59 0.31
CA ARG A 222 -16.78 -9.26 1.40
C ARG A 222 -16.06 -9.55 2.71
N SER A 223 -16.14 -8.65 3.68
CA SER A 223 -15.52 -8.91 4.98
C SER A 223 -16.17 -10.14 5.60
N PRO A 224 -15.38 -11.08 6.16
CA PRO A 224 -15.90 -12.24 6.87
C PRO A 224 -16.46 -11.89 8.26
N SER A 225 -16.40 -10.62 8.68
CA SER A 225 -16.96 -10.22 9.97
C SER A 225 -18.46 -10.50 10.04
N GLN A 226 -18.95 -10.88 11.22
CA GLN A 226 -20.34 -11.31 11.42
C GLN A 226 -21.37 -10.17 11.35
N HIS A 227 -20.94 -8.92 11.11
CA HIS A 227 -21.86 -7.80 10.93
C HIS A 227 -22.48 -7.86 9.52
N PRO A 228 -23.82 -7.92 9.39
CA PRO A 228 -24.51 -8.01 8.09
C PRO A 228 -24.11 -6.90 7.11
N GLU A 229 -23.85 -5.70 7.62
CA GLU A 229 -23.45 -4.54 6.82
C GLU A 229 -21.99 -4.59 6.36
N ALA A 230 -21.15 -5.38 7.01
CA ALA A 230 -19.77 -5.63 6.58
C ALA A 230 -19.68 -6.59 5.39
N SER A 231 -20.78 -7.24 5.01
CA SER A 231 -20.86 -8.12 3.84
C SER A 231 -21.13 -7.36 2.53
N ARG A 232 -20.86 -6.04 2.47
CA ARG A 232 -20.93 -5.25 1.22
C ARG A 232 -19.60 -5.30 0.46
N PRO A 233 -19.64 -5.22 -0.88
CA PRO A 233 -18.43 -5.00 -1.67
C PRO A 233 -17.77 -3.69 -1.28
N TRP A 234 -16.46 -3.60 -1.48
CA TRP A 234 -15.74 -2.33 -1.43
C TRP A 234 -16.01 -1.49 -2.70
N ILE A 235 -16.13 -2.16 -3.84
CA ILE A 235 -16.50 -1.55 -5.12
C ILE A 235 -17.89 -2.05 -5.50
N THR A 236 -18.90 -1.19 -5.41
CA THR A 236 -20.30 -1.61 -5.62
C THR A 236 -20.71 -1.63 -7.08
N ARG A 237 -20.06 -0.81 -7.91
CA ARG A 237 -20.38 -0.67 -9.33
C ARG A 237 -19.13 -0.46 -10.17
N LEU A 238 -19.12 -1.09 -11.34
CA LEU A 238 -18.16 -0.87 -12.40
C LEU A 238 -18.86 -0.19 -13.59
N TYR A 239 -18.19 0.78 -14.19
CA TYR A 239 -18.64 1.52 -15.36
C TYR A 239 -17.78 1.18 -16.57
N GLY A 240 -18.34 1.27 -17.78
CA GLY A 240 -17.62 1.14 -19.04
C GLY A 240 -16.60 -0.02 -19.02
N ASP A 241 -15.33 0.31 -19.24
CA ASP A 241 -14.19 -0.60 -19.29
C ASP A 241 -13.75 -1.18 -17.92
N GLY A 242 -14.68 -1.37 -16.99
CA GLY A 242 -14.38 -1.92 -15.65
C GLY A 242 -13.85 -0.90 -14.65
N VAL A 243 -14.18 0.38 -14.82
CA VAL A 243 -13.69 1.47 -13.96
C VAL A 243 -14.58 1.60 -12.72
N PRO A 244 -14.03 1.60 -11.49
CA PRO A 244 -14.80 1.78 -10.26
C PRO A 244 -15.25 3.23 -10.06
N THR A 245 -16.21 3.44 -9.16
CA THR A 245 -16.57 4.79 -8.71
C THR A 245 -15.36 5.44 -8.04
N ARG A 246 -15.06 6.72 -8.38
CA ARG A 246 -13.87 7.44 -7.85
C ARG A 246 -13.80 7.51 -6.31
N THR A 247 -14.95 7.39 -5.64
CA THR A 247 -15.13 7.46 -4.19
C THR A 247 -14.97 6.09 -3.51
N GLU A 248 -14.88 5.02 -4.29
CA GLU A 248 -14.75 3.63 -3.81
C GLU A 248 -13.35 3.08 -4.10
N ALA A 249 -12.83 3.30 -5.31
CA ALA A 249 -11.47 2.92 -5.68
C ALA A 249 -10.91 3.79 -6.82
N GLU A 250 -9.58 3.83 -6.94
CA GLU A 250 -8.87 4.53 -8.01
C GLU A 250 -7.55 3.83 -8.32
N VAL A 251 -7.19 3.79 -9.61
CA VAL A 251 -5.87 3.32 -10.08
C VAL A 251 -5.17 4.44 -10.83
N ARG A 252 -3.89 4.66 -10.55
CA ARG A 252 -3.06 5.66 -11.21
C ARG A 252 -1.70 5.07 -11.58
N GLY A 253 -1.21 5.41 -12.76
CA GLY A 253 0.14 5.04 -13.19
C GLY A 253 1.20 5.79 -12.39
N LEU A 254 2.21 5.07 -11.92
CA LEU A 254 3.47 5.64 -11.43
C LEU A 254 4.47 5.51 -12.58
N VAL A 255 4.71 6.62 -13.28
CA VAL A 255 5.50 6.60 -14.52
C VAL A 255 6.85 7.24 -14.25
N PHE A 256 7.93 6.52 -14.57
CA PHE A 256 9.28 7.08 -14.51
C PHE A 256 9.53 7.95 -15.75
N ASN A 257 9.83 9.23 -15.54
CA ASN A 257 10.23 10.16 -16.58
C ASN A 257 11.76 10.23 -16.66
N PRO A 258 12.39 9.67 -17.71
CA PRO A 258 13.85 9.66 -17.83
C PRO A 258 14.45 11.06 -17.99
N LEU A 259 13.73 12.02 -18.57
CA LEU A 259 14.22 13.39 -18.78
C LEU A 259 14.36 14.17 -17.47
N GLN A 260 13.51 13.86 -16.49
CA GLN A 260 13.53 14.48 -15.16
C GLN A 260 14.18 13.55 -14.11
N ALA A 261 14.62 12.36 -14.53
CA ALA A 261 15.16 11.30 -13.68
C ALA A 261 14.32 11.04 -12.41
N GLY A 262 12.99 11.11 -12.54
CA GLY A 262 12.05 11.10 -11.43
C GLY A 262 10.70 10.48 -11.81
N TRP A 263 9.89 10.19 -10.81
CA TRP A 263 8.56 9.62 -10.99
C TRP A 263 7.51 10.71 -11.12
N MET A 264 6.42 10.38 -11.82
CA MET A 264 5.22 11.20 -11.89
C MET A 264 3.98 10.35 -11.70
N LEU A 265 2.97 10.95 -11.07
CA LEU A 265 1.63 10.38 -11.02
C LEU A 265 0.91 10.73 -12.32
N ALA A 266 0.70 9.75 -13.19
CA ALA A 266 -0.02 9.97 -14.43
C ALA A 266 -1.45 10.46 -14.16
N PRO A 267 -2.09 11.28 -15.01
CA PRO A 267 -3.50 11.67 -14.84
C PRO A 267 -4.46 10.48 -14.74
N ARG A 268 -5.63 10.69 -14.12
CA ARG A 268 -6.65 9.64 -13.99
C ARG A 268 -7.12 9.20 -15.40
N GLY A 269 -7.11 7.90 -15.65
CA GLY A 269 -7.50 7.34 -16.95
C GLY A 269 -6.50 7.58 -18.09
N ALA A 270 -5.28 8.05 -17.80
CA ALA A 270 -4.26 8.21 -18.83
C ALA A 270 -3.94 6.86 -19.50
N TRP A 271 -4.09 6.81 -20.82
CA TRP A 271 -3.93 5.59 -21.60
C TRP A 271 -2.51 5.02 -21.45
N GLY A 272 -2.41 3.71 -21.18
CA GLY A 272 -1.13 3.00 -21.02
C GLY A 272 -0.36 3.33 -19.74
N ALA A 273 -0.83 4.24 -18.89
CA ALA A 273 -0.07 4.69 -17.71
C ALA A 273 0.08 3.61 -16.63
N THR A 274 -0.82 2.63 -16.60
CA THR A 274 -0.82 1.52 -15.62
C THR A 274 -0.18 0.24 -16.18
N GLU A 275 0.51 0.33 -17.33
CA GLU A 275 1.16 -0.83 -17.96
C GLU A 275 2.46 -1.25 -17.27
N CYS A 276 3.03 -0.44 -16.37
CA CYS A 276 4.26 -0.77 -15.64
C CYS A 276 4.04 -0.67 -14.13
N ASN A 277 4.44 0.41 -13.47
CA ASN A 277 4.17 0.60 -12.05
C ASN A 277 2.86 1.38 -11.88
N TYR A 278 2.10 1.05 -10.86
CA TYR A 278 0.86 1.77 -10.54
C TYR A 278 0.61 1.81 -9.04
N ILE A 279 -0.20 2.78 -8.64
CA ILE A 279 -0.76 2.88 -7.30
C ILE A 279 -2.27 2.69 -7.38
N PHE A 280 -2.78 1.91 -6.44
CA PHE A 280 -4.18 1.55 -6.26
C PHE A 280 -4.63 2.09 -4.90
N TRP A 281 -5.81 2.69 -4.88
CA TRP A 281 -6.50 3.05 -3.65
C TRP A 281 -7.89 2.41 -3.64
N ALA A 282 -8.32 1.95 -2.48
CA ALA A 282 -9.71 1.56 -2.22
C ALA A 282 -10.16 1.98 -0.83
N ARG A 283 -11.46 2.24 -0.69
CA ARG A 283 -12.08 2.62 0.57
C ARG A 283 -12.84 1.46 1.17
N LYS A 284 -12.63 1.21 2.46
CA LYS A 284 -13.46 0.25 3.20
C LYS A 284 -14.87 0.84 3.35
N PRO A 285 -15.94 0.07 3.06
CA PRO A 285 -17.31 0.55 3.30
C PRO A 285 -17.52 1.02 4.75
N ALA A 286 -18.33 2.05 4.91
CA ALA A 286 -18.84 2.43 6.22
C ALA A 286 -19.77 1.32 6.76
N LEU A 287 -19.86 1.21 8.09
CA LEU A 287 -21.00 0.52 8.71
C LEU A 287 -22.19 1.49 8.61
N GLU A 288 -23.36 1.01 8.17
CA GLU A 288 -24.55 1.84 8.23
C GLU A 288 -24.91 2.05 9.70
N SER A 289 -25.36 3.26 10.05
CA SER A 289 -25.90 3.45 11.38
C SER A 289 -27.26 2.76 11.43
N ALA A 290 -27.60 2.10 12.54
CA ALA A 290 -28.94 1.52 12.77
C ALA A 290 -30.09 2.57 12.66
N LEU A 291 -29.79 3.85 12.46
CA LEU A 291 -30.73 4.95 12.28
C LEU A 291 -31.13 5.18 10.81
N ASP A 292 -30.33 4.73 9.84
CA ASP A 292 -30.62 4.94 8.41
C ASP A 292 -31.56 3.86 7.84
N SER A 293 -31.58 2.67 8.44
CA SER A 293 -32.49 1.56 8.11
C SER A 293 -33.94 1.78 8.58
N ILE A 294 -34.22 2.85 9.32
CA ILE A 294 -35.58 3.25 9.74
C ILE A 294 -36.21 4.24 8.73
N LYS A 295 -35.44 4.74 7.75
CA LYS A 295 -35.92 5.74 6.78
C LYS A 295 -36.14 5.22 5.36
N SER A 296 -35.98 3.92 5.10
CA SER A 296 -36.26 3.30 3.80
C SER A 296 -37.58 2.55 3.78
#